data_AF-A0A2V6PEY7-F1
#
_entry.id   AF-A0A2V6PEY7-F1
#
_cell.length_a   1.000
_cell.length_b   1.000
_cell.length_c   1.000
_cell.angle_alpha   90.00
_cell.angle_beta   90.00
_cell.angle_gamma   90.00
#
_symmetry.space_group_name_H-M   'P 1'
#
loop_
_entity.id
_entity.type
_entity.pdbx_description
1 polymer ?
#
loop_
_entity_poly.entity_id
_entity_poly.type
_entity_poly.pdbx_seq_one_letter_code
_entity_poly.pdbx_strand_id
1 'polypeptide(L)'
;MISGILLLLTLFFAFGGKTLERFIRPDKALPSLGQQLQQRFDPGAFSLLRAASWHGIGLGNFENVFAQYKVMIPTGSKAVHPESDWLWAGIELGWLAPPLILVAVLGYLAANRPRPGEPNFHLRAALVVCGLLFLLHGFVDVSGHRMGTVWPAALLLGLLREPLAAPTVERRIVPVVFRLLAALLVVVATAWGGSVLGYPGFPTSAQQARLGHRIDLAMNGGSYDRVMIHVDSALRWAPLSWELYFYRALAGVYSLTPRARPLLDFSRARYLEPRDPRVPFEEAKAWLAGAPPLAFGAWVETLRRAGPARGDYFRQILEQGRGLPGVEEELFSLAFNDRELLVIFMAQASREEFRQELDKLLLEDPELSSLTREQRKQVFDQWGRKGDGGLLEEALSHHPGWLETAWFGLAAVQAQRGGFAAACNLAERFSARPVLPQLKAQSSEDELRRRLYQAPDDFAVAYALYELRRRAGRTEDALSALGQTTSRVGCPRYFHYLEANLRSQKENWPDAWAAWERYLAP
;
A
#
# COMPACT_ATOMS: atom_id res chain seq x y z
N MET A 1 10.63 -20.47 38.26
CA MET A 1 10.69 -20.94 36.86
C MET A 1 9.53 -21.86 36.50
N ILE A 2 9.27 -22.95 37.25
CA ILE A 2 8.13 -23.87 36.99
C ILE A 2 6.79 -23.12 36.96
N SER A 3 6.55 -22.19 37.88
CA SER A 3 5.30 -21.41 37.91
C SER A 3 5.09 -20.50 36.70
N GLY A 4 6.16 -19.96 36.10
CA GLY A 4 6.07 -19.11 34.90
C GLY A 4 5.85 -19.91 33.62
N ILE A 5 6.48 -21.09 33.52
CA ILE A 5 6.24 -22.04 32.43
C ILE A 5 4.82 -22.59 32.51
N LEU A 6 4.34 -22.90 33.72
CA LEU A 6 2.96 -23.29 33.94
C LEU A 6 2.00 -22.16 33.56
N LEU A 7 2.29 -20.91 33.91
CA LEU A 7 1.45 -19.76 33.54
C LEU A 7 1.40 -19.54 32.01
N LEU A 8 2.52 -19.70 31.32
CA LEU A 8 2.60 -19.64 29.85
C LEU A 8 1.87 -20.82 29.19
N LEU A 9 1.99 -22.03 29.74
CA LEU A 9 1.22 -23.20 29.31
C LEU A 9 -0.28 -23.00 29.59
N THR A 10 -0.66 -22.43 30.72
CA THR A 10 -2.05 -22.10 31.04
C THR A 10 -2.60 -21.05 30.09
N LEU A 11 -1.84 -20.01 29.76
CA LEU A 11 -2.19 -19.03 28.72
C LEU A 11 -2.33 -19.70 27.35
N PHE A 12 -1.39 -20.58 26.99
CA PHE A 12 -1.45 -21.34 25.74
C PHE A 12 -2.68 -22.27 25.68
N PHE A 13 -3.04 -22.96 26.75
CA PHE A 13 -4.22 -23.82 26.79
C PHE A 13 -5.53 -23.02 26.90
N ALA A 14 -5.54 -21.88 27.59
CA ALA A 14 -6.72 -21.04 27.75
C ALA A 14 -7.07 -20.26 26.48
N PHE A 15 -6.08 -19.85 25.68
CA PHE A 15 -6.28 -19.01 24.50
C PHE A 15 -5.91 -19.71 23.17
N GLY A 16 -5.14 -20.79 23.21
CA GLY A 16 -4.68 -21.53 22.03
C GLY A 16 -5.75 -22.36 21.33
N GLY A 17 -6.96 -22.49 21.89
CA GLY A 17 -8.10 -23.16 21.25
C GLY A 17 -8.44 -22.57 19.88
N LYS A 18 -8.37 -21.23 19.71
CA LYS A 18 -8.57 -20.57 18.40
C LYS A 18 -7.43 -20.84 17.41
N THR A 19 -6.21 -21.00 17.92
CA THR A 19 -5.04 -21.38 17.11
C THR A 19 -5.14 -22.84 16.67
N LEU A 20 -5.61 -23.74 17.56
CA LEU A 20 -5.86 -25.14 17.28
C LEU A 20 -7.05 -25.33 16.32
N GLU A 21 -8.11 -24.52 16.42
CA GLU A 21 -9.21 -24.48 15.46
C GLU A 21 -8.73 -24.17 14.03
N ARG A 22 -7.71 -23.31 13.85
CA ARG A 22 -7.08 -23.07 12.54
C ARG A 22 -6.35 -24.29 11.96
N PHE A 23 -5.90 -25.22 12.81
CA PHE A 23 -5.28 -26.48 12.38
C PHE A 23 -6.31 -27.60 12.18
N ILE A 24 -7.43 -27.57 12.92
CA ILE A 24 -8.47 -28.61 12.91
C ILE A 24 -9.55 -28.33 11.85
N ARG A 25 -9.83 -27.07 11.52
CA ARG A 25 -10.75 -26.66 10.44
C ARG A 25 -9.99 -25.95 9.32
N PRO A 26 -9.45 -26.68 8.34
CA PRO A 26 -8.90 -26.06 7.15
C PRO A 26 -10.05 -25.61 6.24
N ASP A 27 -10.60 -24.41 6.46
CA ASP A 27 -11.51 -23.78 5.49
C ASP A 27 -10.76 -23.44 4.17
N LYS A 28 -9.42 -23.54 4.19
CA LYS A 28 -8.51 -23.48 3.04
C LYS A 28 -7.38 -24.48 3.24
N ALA A 29 -6.97 -25.18 2.18
CA ALA A 29 -5.75 -25.99 2.21
C ALA A 29 -4.59 -25.11 2.68
N LEU A 30 -3.88 -25.54 3.73
CA LEU A 30 -2.68 -24.84 4.19
C LEU A 30 -1.70 -24.79 3.00
N PRO A 31 -1.17 -23.61 2.64
CA PRO A 31 -0.15 -23.52 1.61
C PRO A 31 0.99 -24.47 1.96
N SER A 32 1.54 -25.14 0.96
CA SER A 32 2.70 -26.02 1.16
C SER A 32 3.84 -25.24 1.84
N LEU A 33 4.74 -25.94 2.54
CA LEU A 33 5.92 -25.31 3.17
C LEU A 33 6.69 -24.43 2.16
N GLY A 34 6.82 -24.89 0.91
CA GLY A 34 7.43 -24.11 -0.17
C GLY A 34 6.69 -22.81 -0.48
N GLN A 35 5.35 -22.84 -0.55
CA GLN A 35 4.53 -21.64 -0.75
C GLN A 35 4.60 -20.68 0.44
N GLN A 36 4.64 -21.19 1.67
CA GLN A 36 4.78 -20.35 2.87
C GLN A 36 6.14 -19.66 2.91
N LEU A 37 7.22 -20.35 2.55
CA LEU A 37 8.57 -19.77 2.45
C LEU A 37 8.65 -18.75 1.31
N GLN A 38 8.04 -19.03 0.15
CA GLN A 38 7.96 -18.07 -0.97
C GLN A 38 7.20 -16.81 -0.60
N GLN A 39 6.13 -16.91 0.19
CA GLN A 39 5.37 -15.74 0.66
C GLN A 39 6.12 -14.95 1.73
N ARG A 40 7.04 -15.59 2.46
CA ARG A 40 7.80 -14.95 3.55
C ARG A 40 8.97 -14.13 3.04
N PHE A 41 9.72 -14.65 2.07
CA PHE A 41 10.91 -13.96 1.57
C PHE A 41 10.61 -13.14 0.32
N ASP A 42 10.97 -11.86 0.34
CA ASP A 42 11.00 -11.07 -0.87
C ASP A 42 12.10 -11.59 -1.82
N PRO A 43 11.79 -12.02 -3.06
CA PRO A 43 12.76 -12.48 -4.05
C PRO A 43 13.87 -11.46 -4.34
N GLY A 44 13.59 -10.18 -4.10
CA GLY A 44 14.56 -9.11 -4.14
C GLY A 44 15.75 -9.35 -3.23
N ALA A 45 15.57 -9.98 -2.06
CA ALA A 45 16.64 -10.14 -1.08
C ALA A 45 17.71 -11.10 -1.60
N PHE A 46 17.31 -12.16 -2.30
CA PHE A 46 18.23 -13.05 -3.01
C PHE A 46 18.89 -12.36 -4.21
N SER A 47 18.17 -11.47 -4.89
CA SER A 47 18.74 -10.68 -5.99
C SER A 47 19.82 -9.72 -5.47
N LEU A 48 19.58 -9.08 -4.33
CA LEU A 48 20.56 -8.24 -3.63
C LEU A 48 21.76 -9.07 -3.16
N LEU A 49 21.55 -10.25 -2.59
CA LEU A 49 22.66 -11.14 -2.19
C LEU A 49 23.58 -11.48 -3.37
N ARG A 50 23.01 -11.74 -4.55
CA ARG A 50 23.81 -12.02 -5.77
C ARG A 50 24.53 -10.79 -6.30
N ALA A 51 23.97 -9.60 -6.12
CA ALA A 51 24.59 -8.35 -6.52
C ALA A 51 25.64 -7.85 -5.51
N ALA A 52 25.55 -8.29 -4.25
CA ALA A 52 26.50 -7.95 -3.20
C ALA A 52 27.88 -8.55 -3.48
N SER A 53 28.92 -7.79 -3.13
CA SER A 53 30.30 -8.28 -3.21
C SER A 53 30.56 -9.39 -2.17
N TRP A 54 31.72 -10.04 -2.24
CA TRP A 54 32.12 -11.02 -1.22
C TRP A 54 32.33 -10.41 0.18
N HIS A 55 32.45 -9.08 0.28
CA HIS A 55 32.48 -8.33 1.56
C HIS A 55 31.11 -7.77 1.96
N GLY A 56 30.07 -8.03 1.15
CA GLY A 56 28.73 -7.48 1.36
C GLY A 56 28.59 -6.03 0.94
N ILE A 57 27.51 -5.41 1.40
CA ILE A 57 27.17 -3.99 1.20
C ILE A 57 27.46 -3.11 2.44
N GLY A 58 28.01 -3.71 3.49
CA GLY A 58 28.29 -3.04 4.77
C GLY A 58 27.12 -3.15 5.76
N LEU A 59 27.46 -3.16 7.04
CA LEU A 59 26.51 -3.30 8.16
C LEU A 59 25.54 -2.11 8.23
N GLY A 60 24.26 -2.41 8.43
CA GLY A 60 23.19 -1.42 8.55
C GLY A 60 22.77 -0.74 7.24
N ASN A 61 23.24 -1.23 6.09
CA ASN A 61 22.88 -0.69 4.78
C ASN A 61 21.75 -1.46 4.09
N PHE A 62 21.28 -2.58 4.65
CA PHE A 62 20.22 -3.40 4.04
C PHE A 62 19.01 -2.56 3.64
N GLU A 63 18.40 -1.83 4.57
CA GLU A 63 17.17 -1.05 4.31
C GLU A 63 17.32 -0.11 3.11
N ASN A 64 18.40 0.66 3.06
CA ASN A 64 18.62 1.69 2.05
C ASN A 64 18.94 1.10 0.67
N VAL A 65 19.75 0.02 0.60
CA VAL A 65 20.14 -0.59 -0.68
C VAL A 65 19.03 -1.49 -1.21
N PHE A 66 18.30 -2.16 -0.32
CA PHE A 66 17.24 -3.09 -0.67
C PHE A 66 16.06 -2.42 -1.38
N ALA A 67 15.86 -1.10 -1.22
CA ALA A 67 14.88 -0.33 -1.98
C ALA A 67 14.97 -0.52 -3.50
N GLN A 68 16.17 -0.77 -4.04
CA GLN A 68 16.39 -1.05 -5.46
C GLN A 68 15.87 -2.44 -5.89
N TYR A 69 15.80 -3.38 -4.95
CA TYR A 69 15.56 -4.79 -5.21
C TYR A 69 14.19 -5.30 -4.76
N LYS A 70 13.43 -4.57 -3.92
CA LYS A 70 12.08 -4.94 -3.41
C LYS A 70 11.21 -5.53 -4.52
N VAL A 71 10.52 -6.65 -4.34
CA VAL A 71 9.60 -7.21 -5.35
C VAL A 71 8.19 -7.35 -4.83
N MET A 72 8.01 -7.96 -3.66
CA MET A 72 6.70 -8.24 -3.06
C MET A 72 6.26 -7.17 -2.09
N ILE A 73 7.21 -6.49 -1.45
CA ILE A 73 6.89 -5.46 -0.45
C ILE A 73 6.18 -4.29 -1.13
N PRO A 74 4.98 -3.91 -0.64
CA PRO A 74 4.21 -2.82 -1.23
C PRO A 74 5.01 -1.54 -1.33
N THR A 75 4.77 -0.79 -2.41
CA THR A 75 5.32 0.56 -2.60
C THR A 75 5.01 1.42 -1.38
N GLY A 76 6.05 2.02 -0.81
CA GLY A 76 5.94 2.88 0.35
C GLY A 76 6.05 2.23 1.72
N SER A 77 6.18 0.91 1.76
CA SER A 77 6.60 0.18 2.96
C SER A 77 8.13 0.04 3.00
N LYS A 78 8.70 0.18 4.20
CA LYS A 78 10.13 -0.04 4.44
C LYS A 78 10.37 -1.48 4.84
N ALA A 79 11.31 -2.14 4.17
CA ALA A 79 11.82 -3.43 4.60
C ALA A 79 13.05 -3.22 5.47
N VAL A 80 12.90 -3.51 6.76
CA VAL A 80 13.98 -3.35 7.73
C VAL A 80 14.88 -4.59 7.82
N HIS A 81 14.43 -5.74 7.30
CA HIS A 81 15.20 -6.99 7.28
C HIS A 81 14.71 -7.99 6.22
N PRO A 82 15.55 -8.96 5.80
CA PRO A 82 15.19 -9.98 4.80
C PRO A 82 14.56 -11.25 5.40
N GLU A 83 14.00 -11.20 6.62
CA GLU A 83 13.34 -12.31 7.33
C GLU A 83 14.23 -13.53 7.64
N SER A 84 15.54 -13.47 7.39
CA SER A 84 16.52 -14.50 7.77
C SER A 84 17.84 -13.89 8.17
N ASP A 85 18.39 -14.32 9.31
CA ASP A 85 19.74 -13.95 9.76
C ASP A 85 20.82 -14.31 8.75
N TRP A 86 20.74 -15.48 8.14
CA TRP A 86 21.75 -15.96 7.19
C TRP A 86 21.74 -15.17 5.90
N LEU A 87 20.54 -14.84 5.40
CA LEU A 87 20.39 -13.99 4.24
C LEU A 87 20.87 -12.57 4.54
N TRP A 88 20.52 -12.02 5.71
CA TRP A 88 20.96 -10.70 6.13
C TRP A 88 22.47 -10.60 6.29
N ALA A 89 23.08 -11.56 6.99
CA ALA A 89 24.53 -11.66 7.12
C ALA A 89 25.22 -11.78 5.75
N GLY A 90 24.66 -12.59 4.85
CA GLY A 90 25.19 -12.72 3.48
C GLY A 90 25.15 -11.40 2.70
N ILE A 91 24.10 -10.61 2.87
CA ILE A 91 23.95 -9.31 2.19
C ILE A 91 24.91 -8.27 2.78
N GLU A 92 24.92 -8.09 4.10
CA GLU A 92 25.68 -6.99 4.73
C GLU A 92 27.16 -7.31 4.94
N LEU A 93 27.50 -8.55 5.30
CA LEU A 93 28.87 -9.01 5.55
C LEU A 93 29.48 -9.77 4.37
N GLY A 94 28.67 -10.09 3.37
CA GLY A 94 29.09 -10.81 2.16
C GLY A 94 28.80 -12.31 2.24
N TRP A 95 28.70 -12.93 1.07
CA TRP A 95 28.25 -14.31 0.94
C TRP A 95 29.20 -15.35 1.60
N LEU A 96 30.44 -14.98 1.91
CA LEU A 96 31.39 -15.80 2.67
C LEU A 96 31.13 -15.78 4.19
N ALA A 97 30.49 -14.73 4.73
CA ALA A 97 30.29 -14.62 6.17
C ALA A 97 29.34 -15.70 6.73
N PRO A 98 28.16 -15.98 6.14
CA PRO A 98 27.28 -17.06 6.60
C PRO A 98 27.97 -18.43 6.75
N PRO A 99 28.67 -18.98 5.73
CA PRO A 99 29.33 -20.28 5.88
C PRO A 99 30.47 -20.25 6.91
N LEU A 100 31.23 -19.14 7.02
CA LEU A 100 32.30 -19.02 8.02
C LEU A 100 31.74 -19.02 9.45
N ILE A 101 30.65 -18.27 9.68
CA ILE A 101 29.94 -18.25 10.98
C ILE A 101 29.42 -19.67 11.29
N LEU A 102 28.79 -20.33 10.32
CA LEU A 102 28.25 -21.67 10.50
C LEU A 102 29.36 -22.68 10.85
N VAL A 103 30.48 -22.68 10.12
CA VAL A 103 31.63 -23.54 10.39
C VAL A 103 32.21 -23.27 11.77
N ALA A 104 32.35 -22.00 12.18
CA ALA A 104 32.87 -21.65 13.50
C ALA A 104 31.96 -22.15 14.63
N VAL A 105 30.65 -21.96 14.52
CA VAL A 105 29.69 -22.40 15.54
C VAL A 105 29.58 -23.92 15.58
N LEU A 106 29.48 -24.60 14.42
CA LEU A 106 29.44 -26.06 14.38
C LEU A 106 30.75 -26.69 14.87
N GLY A 107 31.90 -26.09 14.53
CA GLY A 107 33.20 -26.51 15.05
C GLY A 107 33.28 -26.36 16.57
N TYR A 108 32.77 -25.26 17.12
CA TYR A 108 32.67 -25.06 18.56
C TYR A 108 31.75 -26.10 19.22
N LEU A 109 30.57 -26.36 18.66
CA LEU A 109 29.64 -27.38 19.16
C LEU A 109 30.24 -28.79 19.11
N ALA A 110 30.93 -29.13 18.02
CA ALA A 110 31.60 -30.42 17.85
C ALA A 110 32.75 -30.60 18.86
N ALA A 111 33.55 -29.55 19.09
CA ALA A 111 34.65 -29.57 20.05
C ALA A 111 34.17 -29.71 21.50
N ASN A 112 33.00 -29.17 21.83
CA ASN A 112 32.44 -29.18 23.20
C ASN A 112 31.27 -30.16 23.36
N ARG A 113 31.11 -31.13 22.44
CA ARG A 113 29.98 -32.06 22.46
C ARG A 113 29.95 -32.89 23.75
N PRO A 114 28.79 -33.01 24.41
CA PRO A 114 28.67 -33.83 25.62
C PRO A 114 28.84 -35.30 25.29
N ARG A 115 29.56 -36.05 26.15
CA ARG A 115 29.73 -37.50 25.98
C ARG A 115 28.89 -38.27 27.00
N PRO A 116 28.30 -39.40 26.61
CA PRO A 116 27.61 -40.28 27.55
C PRO A 116 28.54 -40.65 28.71
N GLY A 117 28.11 -40.42 29.95
CA GLY A 117 28.90 -40.66 31.16
C GLY A 117 29.60 -39.43 31.76
N GLU A 118 29.57 -38.26 31.09
CA GLU A 118 30.06 -37.01 31.67
C GLU A 118 29.07 -36.44 32.71
N PRO A 119 29.55 -35.79 33.79
CA PRO A 119 28.68 -35.00 34.67
C PRO A 119 27.87 -33.98 33.86
N ASN A 120 26.63 -33.75 34.27
CA ASN A 120 25.74 -32.78 33.60
C ASN A 120 25.46 -33.08 32.11
N PHE A 121 25.64 -34.34 31.65
CA PHE A 121 25.39 -34.76 30.27
C PHE A 121 24.06 -34.23 29.71
N HIS A 122 22.94 -34.42 30.43
CA HIS A 122 21.62 -34.00 29.98
C HIS A 122 21.49 -32.48 29.82
N LEU A 123 22.07 -31.71 30.74
CA LEU A 123 22.08 -30.25 30.65
C LEU A 123 22.89 -29.79 29.44
N ARG A 124 24.11 -30.32 29.27
CA ARG A 124 24.98 -29.96 28.14
C ARG A 124 24.39 -30.39 26.79
N ALA A 125 23.72 -31.54 26.74
CA ALA A 125 22.98 -31.99 25.56
C ALA A 125 21.83 -31.03 25.23
N ALA A 126 21.07 -30.58 26.25
CA ALA A 126 20.03 -29.58 26.05
C ALA A 126 20.60 -28.25 25.53
N LEU A 127 21.75 -27.79 26.03
CA LEU A 127 22.43 -26.58 25.55
C LEU A 127 22.85 -26.69 24.08
N VAL A 128 23.38 -27.86 23.64
CA VAL A 128 23.69 -28.11 22.23
C VAL A 128 22.44 -28.05 21.37
N VAL A 129 21.35 -28.71 21.80
CA VAL A 129 20.07 -28.70 21.08
C VAL A 129 19.53 -27.27 20.98
N CYS A 130 19.56 -26.49 22.05
CA CYS A 130 19.17 -25.07 22.03
C CYS A 130 20.01 -24.26 21.04
N GLY A 131 21.33 -24.47 21.00
CA GLY A 131 22.22 -23.84 20.03
C GLY A 131 21.86 -24.20 18.58
N LEU A 132 21.59 -25.47 18.29
CA LEU A 132 21.17 -25.92 16.97
C LEU A 132 19.80 -25.34 16.57
N LEU A 133 18.85 -25.32 17.49
CA LEU A 133 17.53 -24.73 17.26
C LEU A 133 17.63 -23.23 16.98
N PHE A 134 18.51 -22.50 17.69
CA PHE A 134 18.77 -21.08 17.42
C PHE A 134 19.32 -20.86 16.00
N LEU A 135 20.30 -21.67 15.57
CA LEU A 135 20.85 -21.60 14.21
C LEU A 135 19.80 -21.91 13.13
N LEU A 136 19.00 -22.95 13.36
CA LEU A 136 17.91 -23.35 12.46
C LEU A 136 16.84 -22.26 12.37
N HIS A 137 16.49 -21.64 13.49
CA HIS A 137 15.50 -20.58 13.53
C HIS A 137 15.96 -19.33 12.74
N GLY A 138 17.27 -19.02 12.73
CA GLY A 138 17.84 -17.94 11.91
C GLY A 138 17.68 -18.10 10.39
N PHE A 139 17.28 -19.28 9.89
CA PHE A 139 16.92 -19.45 8.47
C PHE A 139 15.55 -18.87 8.13
N VAL A 140 14.68 -18.66 9.11
CA VAL A 140 13.30 -18.19 8.90
C VAL A 140 12.95 -16.98 9.76
N ASP A 141 13.88 -16.50 10.58
CA ASP A 141 13.73 -15.29 11.39
C ASP A 141 15.10 -14.58 11.55
N VAL A 142 15.09 -13.41 12.17
CA VAL A 142 16.26 -12.56 12.43
C VAL A 142 16.67 -12.55 13.90
N SER A 143 16.67 -13.73 14.52
CA SER A 143 16.97 -13.92 15.95
C SER A 143 18.45 -13.63 16.31
N GLY A 144 19.36 -13.81 15.37
CA GLY A 144 20.78 -13.45 15.48
C GLY A 144 21.03 -11.95 15.47
N HIS A 145 20.16 -11.17 14.80
CA HIS A 145 20.25 -9.70 14.76
C HIS A 145 19.46 -9.03 15.90
N ARG A 146 18.79 -9.81 16.77
CA ARG A 146 18.05 -9.31 17.93
C ARG A 146 18.82 -9.56 19.23
N MET A 147 19.10 -8.47 19.96
CA MET A 147 19.82 -8.55 21.24
C MET A 147 19.14 -9.47 22.27
N GLY A 148 17.80 -9.48 22.29
CA GLY A 148 17.01 -10.30 23.23
C GLY A 148 17.15 -11.81 23.04
N THR A 149 17.64 -12.27 21.89
CA THR A 149 17.76 -13.69 21.54
C THR A 149 19.22 -14.12 21.36
N VAL A 150 20.06 -13.27 20.74
CA VAL A 150 21.47 -13.59 20.51
C VAL A 150 22.28 -13.69 21.79
N TRP A 151 22.04 -12.81 22.78
CA TRP A 151 22.80 -12.84 24.05
C TRP A 151 22.46 -14.05 24.92
N PRO A 152 21.18 -14.42 25.14
CA PRO A 152 20.86 -15.69 25.78
C PRO A 152 21.44 -16.89 25.04
N ALA A 153 21.39 -16.93 23.71
CA ALA A 153 21.99 -18.01 22.94
C ALA A 153 23.52 -18.09 23.15
N ALA A 154 24.21 -16.95 23.12
CA ALA A 154 25.64 -16.88 23.39
C ALA A 154 25.99 -17.33 24.82
N LEU A 155 25.17 -16.96 25.81
CA LEU A 155 25.33 -17.43 27.20
C LEU A 155 25.18 -18.95 27.29
N LEU A 156 24.13 -19.53 26.71
CA LEU A 156 23.90 -20.98 26.70
C LEU A 156 25.03 -21.73 26.00
N LEU A 157 25.54 -21.21 24.87
CA LEU A 157 26.71 -21.76 24.18
C LEU A 157 27.99 -21.61 25.02
N GLY A 158 28.14 -20.52 25.77
CA GLY A 158 29.24 -20.31 26.71
C GLY A 158 29.27 -21.35 27.82
N LEU A 159 28.11 -21.75 28.35
CA LEU A 159 27.97 -22.78 29.38
C LEU A 159 28.34 -24.20 28.90
N LEU A 160 28.51 -24.42 27.59
CA LEU A 160 29.02 -25.70 27.08
C LEU A 160 30.49 -25.97 27.45
N ARG A 161 31.26 -24.90 27.71
CA ARG A 161 32.64 -24.99 28.19
C ARG A 161 32.65 -25.22 29.70
N GLU A 162 32.60 -26.48 30.12
CA GLU A 162 33.06 -26.84 31.47
C GLU A 162 34.49 -27.40 31.42
N PRO A 163 35.39 -26.91 32.31
CA PRO A 163 36.50 -27.67 32.80
C PRO A 163 36.38 -27.77 34.34
N LEU A 164 35.52 -28.63 34.88
CA LEU A 164 35.47 -28.82 36.35
C LEU A 164 36.71 -29.56 36.91
N ALA A 165 37.56 -30.14 36.06
CA ALA A 165 38.71 -30.95 36.51
C ALA A 165 40.01 -30.76 35.70
N ALA A 166 40.06 -29.87 34.70
CA ALA A 166 41.27 -29.69 33.90
C ALA A 166 42.17 -28.59 34.51
N PRO A 167 43.48 -28.82 34.70
CA PRO A 167 44.39 -27.77 35.13
C PRO A 167 44.35 -26.61 34.14
N THR A 168 44.07 -25.41 34.64
CA THR A 168 44.03 -24.19 33.85
C THR A 168 45.42 -23.88 33.33
N VAL A 169 45.73 -24.30 32.10
CA VAL A 169 46.87 -23.75 31.37
C VAL A 169 46.53 -22.30 31.05
N GLU A 170 46.95 -21.37 31.90
CA GLU A 170 46.79 -19.95 31.70
C GLU A 170 47.54 -19.51 30.44
N ARG A 171 46.82 -19.38 29.34
CA ARG A 171 47.35 -18.77 28.13
C ARG A 171 47.47 -17.27 28.38
N ARG A 172 48.71 -16.78 28.57
CA ARG A 172 49.02 -15.34 28.81
C ARG A 172 48.39 -14.38 27.80
N ILE A 173 48.07 -14.84 26.59
CA ILE A 173 47.41 -14.05 25.54
C ILE A 173 45.93 -13.77 25.83
N VAL A 174 45.24 -14.65 26.56
CA VAL A 174 43.79 -14.52 26.79
C VAL A 174 43.48 -13.26 27.62
N PRO A 175 44.12 -13.00 28.77
CA PRO A 175 43.89 -11.74 29.50
C PRO A 175 44.22 -10.50 28.68
N VAL A 176 45.25 -10.54 27.83
CA VAL A 176 45.62 -9.40 26.96
C VAL A 176 44.50 -9.11 25.96
N VAL A 177 44.03 -10.14 25.25
CA VAL A 177 42.91 -10.01 24.29
C VAL A 177 41.66 -9.49 24.99
N PHE A 178 41.28 -10.06 26.14
CA PHE A 178 40.12 -9.58 26.89
C PHE A 178 40.26 -8.14 27.39
N ARG A 179 41.45 -7.72 27.83
CA ARG A 179 41.70 -6.31 28.22
C ARG A 179 41.63 -5.36 27.03
N LEU A 180 42.14 -5.76 25.86
CA LEU A 180 42.01 -4.98 24.63
C LEU A 180 40.54 -4.85 24.20
N LEU A 181 39.77 -5.95 24.23
CA LEU A 181 38.33 -5.89 23.98
C LEU A 181 37.60 -5.03 25.01
N ALA A 182 37.95 -5.13 26.30
CA ALA A 182 37.37 -4.30 27.34
C ALA A 182 37.66 -2.81 27.12
N ALA A 183 38.90 -2.45 26.76
CA ALA A 183 39.26 -1.08 26.42
C ALA A 183 38.46 -0.58 25.21
N LEU A 184 38.32 -1.40 24.16
CA LEU A 184 37.48 -1.08 23.00
C LEU A 184 36.02 -0.87 23.41
N LEU A 185 35.45 -1.77 24.22
CA LEU A 185 34.08 -1.66 24.71
C LEU A 185 33.88 -0.40 25.55
N VAL A 186 34.87 0.01 26.36
CA VAL A 186 34.82 1.28 27.10
C VAL A 186 34.82 2.47 26.15
N VAL A 187 35.63 2.46 25.09
CA VAL A 187 35.61 3.52 24.06
C VAL A 187 34.25 3.59 23.36
N VAL A 188 33.69 2.44 22.97
CA VAL A 188 32.36 2.38 22.34
C VAL A 188 31.27 2.85 23.31
N ALA A 189 31.29 2.39 24.55
CA ALA A 189 30.31 2.74 25.57
C ALA A 189 30.37 4.23 25.93
N THR A 190 31.58 4.81 26.03
CA THR A 190 31.75 6.25 26.27
C THR A 190 31.28 7.08 25.08
N ALA A 191 31.55 6.64 23.85
CA ALA A 191 31.02 7.28 22.65
C ALA A 191 29.49 7.24 22.59
N TRP A 192 28.88 6.08 22.89
CA TRP A 192 27.43 5.90 22.91
C TRP A 192 26.78 6.68 24.06
N GLY A 193 27.35 6.63 25.26
CA GLY A 193 26.90 7.40 26.43
C GLY A 193 26.96 8.90 26.18
N GLY A 194 28.05 9.39 25.58
CA GLY A 194 28.16 10.78 25.15
C GLY A 194 27.07 11.15 24.13
N SER A 195 26.80 10.27 23.17
CA SER A 195 25.73 10.48 22.20
C SER A 195 24.34 10.58 22.85
N VAL A 196 24.03 9.71 23.82
CA VAL A 196 22.78 9.78 24.60
C VAL A 196 22.67 11.10 25.35
N LEU A 197 23.76 11.57 25.94
CA LEU A 197 23.83 12.85 26.66
C LEU A 197 23.80 14.10 25.75
N GLY A 198 23.85 13.94 24.43
CA GLY A 198 23.69 15.07 23.50
C GLY A 198 24.93 15.42 22.66
N TYR A 199 26.07 14.75 22.86
CA TYR A 199 27.30 15.08 22.14
C TYR A 199 27.20 14.68 20.65
N PRO A 200 27.38 15.63 19.70
CA PRO A 200 27.07 15.42 18.27
C PRO A 200 28.15 14.70 17.46
N GLY A 201 29.14 14.06 18.10
CA GLY A 201 30.35 13.57 17.42
C GLY A 201 30.29 12.12 16.89
N PHE A 202 29.31 11.32 17.30
CA PHE A 202 29.32 9.87 17.01
C PHE A 202 28.11 9.44 16.17
N PRO A 203 28.31 8.59 15.14
CA PRO A 203 27.25 8.06 14.29
C PRO A 203 26.49 6.93 15.01
N THR A 204 25.69 7.28 16.00
CA THR A 204 24.84 6.32 16.73
C THR A 204 23.39 6.42 16.25
N SER A 205 22.60 5.36 16.52
CA SER A 205 21.16 5.37 16.30
C SER A 205 20.45 6.47 17.09
N ALA A 206 20.89 6.76 18.31
CA ALA A 206 20.36 7.86 19.13
C ALA A 206 20.60 9.23 18.47
N GLN A 207 21.79 9.43 17.89
CA GLN A 207 22.10 10.67 17.18
C GLN A 207 21.30 10.79 15.88
N GLN A 208 21.13 9.70 15.12
CA GLN A 208 20.30 9.67 13.92
C GLN A 208 18.84 10.01 14.25
N ALA A 209 18.25 9.38 15.29
CA ALA A 209 16.89 9.67 15.74
C ALA A 209 16.73 11.13 16.18
N ARG A 210 17.72 11.67 16.91
CA ARG A 210 17.73 13.08 17.33
C ARG A 210 17.79 14.03 16.13
N LEU A 211 18.62 13.74 15.13
CA LEU A 211 18.71 14.54 13.92
C LEU A 211 17.41 14.48 13.12
N GLY A 212 16.82 13.30 12.97
CA GLY A 212 15.49 13.13 12.35
C GLY A 212 14.44 14.00 13.03
N HIS A 213 14.31 13.90 14.35
CA HIS A 213 13.38 14.73 15.11
C HIS A 213 13.63 16.24 14.97
N ARG A 214 14.90 16.67 14.92
CA ARG A 214 15.25 18.09 14.69
C ARG A 214 14.93 18.55 13.27
N ILE A 215 15.09 17.69 12.28
CA ILE A 215 14.70 17.95 10.88
C ILE A 215 13.19 18.16 10.82
N ASP A 216 12.41 17.24 11.39
CA ASP A 216 10.94 17.32 11.38
C ASP A 216 10.44 18.59 12.10
N LEU A 217 10.99 18.91 13.28
CA LEU A 217 10.67 20.15 13.98
C LEU A 217 11.02 21.40 13.17
N ALA A 218 12.19 21.42 12.52
CA ALA A 218 12.62 22.56 11.72
C ALA A 218 11.78 22.72 10.44
N MET A 219 11.40 21.62 9.79
CA MET A 219 10.50 21.61 8.64
C MET A 219 9.12 22.16 9.02
N ASN A 220 8.52 21.65 10.10
CA ASN A 220 7.21 22.09 10.57
C ASN A 220 7.22 23.55 11.05
N GLY A 221 8.36 24.01 11.59
CA GLY A 221 8.57 25.39 12.01
C GLY A 221 8.99 26.34 10.89
N GLY A 222 9.03 25.92 9.61
CA GLY A 222 9.44 26.75 8.48
C GLY A 222 10.90 27.23 8.54
N SER A 223 11.73 26.62 9.38
CA SER A 223 13.13 26.99 9.61
C SER A 223 14.06 26.23 8.66
N TYR A 224 13.91 26.46 7.36
CA TYR A 224 14.56 25.70 6.29
C TYR A 224 16.10 25.74 6.33
N ASP A 225 16.73 26.82 6.79
CA ASP A 225 18.18 26.87 6.98
C ASP A 225 18.66 25.87 8.04
N ARG A 226 17.87 25.69 9.12
CA ARG A 226 18.16 24.68 10.15
C ARG A 226 17.98 23.27 9.61
N VAL A 227 16.99 23.07 8.74
CA VAL A 227 16.81 21.79 8.03
C VAL A 227 18.07 21.46 7.24
N MET A 228 18.59 22.40 6.45
CA MET A 228 19.81 22.18 5.67
C MET A 228 21.00 21.80 6.57
N ILE A 229 21.21 22.48 7.70
CA ILE A 229 22.31 22.17 8.64
C ILE A 229 22.16 20.77 9.23
N HIS A 230 20.96 20.40 9.68
CA HIS A 230 20.71 19.09 10.30
C HIS A 230 20.80 17.96 9.29
N VAL A 231 20.27 18.15 8.09
CA VAL A 231 20.34 17.18 7.00
C VAL A 231 21.77 17.00 6.50
N ASP A 232 22.54 18.06 6.30
CA ASP A 232 23.95 17.97 5.89
C ASP A 232 24.78 17.21 6.94
N SER A 233 24.44 17.37 8.22
CA SER A 233 25.06 16.59 9.31
C SER A 233 24.66 15.11 9.26
N ALA A 234 23.38 14.80 8.97
CA ALA A 234 22.88 13.44 8.90
C ALA A 234 23.44 12.68 7.67
N LEU A 235 23.55 13.35 6.52
CA LEU A 235 24.07 12.76 5.28
C LEU A 235 25.53 12.32 5.36
N ARG A 236 26.33 12.89 6.29
CA ARG A 236 27.70 12.41 6.57
C ARG A 236 27.73 10.97 7.07
N TRP A 237 26.66 10.52 7.71
CA TRP A 237 26.56 9.19 8.34
C TRP A 237 25.62 8.25 7.59
N ALA A 238 24.58 8.79 6.95
CA ALA A 238 23.58 8.03 6.21
C ALA A 238 23.45 8.53 4.76
N PRO A 239 24.50 8.41 3.93
CA PRO A 239 24.52 8.95 2.57
C PRO A 239 23.56 8.24 1.61
N LEU A 240 23.00 7.09 2.01
CA LEU A 240 22.04 6.30 1.23
C LEU A 240 20.58 6.51 1.65
N SER A 241 20.30 7.37 2.63
CA SER A 241 18.91 7.71 3.00
C SER A 241 18.33 8.69 1.98
N TRP A 242 17.29 8.24 1.26
CA TRP A 242 16.59 9.06 0.28
C TRP A 242 15.83 10.22 0.94
N GLU A 243 15.31 10.00 2.15
CA GLU A 243 14.53 10.98 2.91
C GLU A 243 15.36 12.22 3.22
N LEU A 244 16.64 12.04 3.57
CA LEU A 244 17.53 13.15 3.84
C LEU A 244 17.72 14.02 2.60
N TYR A 245 17.95 13.44 1.42
CA TYR A 245 18.02 14.24 0.18
C TYR A 245 16.68 14.93 -0.11
N PHE A 246 15.57 14.23 0.10
CA PHE A 246 14.23 14.80 -0.10
C PHE A 246 13.97 16.01 0.80
N TYR A 247 14.27 15.92 2.10
CA TYR A 247 14.16 17.04 3.03
C TYR A 247 15.09 18.21 2.68
N ARG A 248 16.33 17.94 2.24
CA ARG A 248 17.23 19.00 1.79
C ARG A 248 16.70 19.70 0.54
N ALA A 249 16.14 18.93 -0.39
CA ALA A 249 15.53 19.47 -1.59
C ALA A 249 14.34 20.36 -1.25
N LEU A 250 13.40 19.89 -0.42
CA LEU A 250 12.26 20.67 0.07
C LEU A 250 12.71 21.99 0.72
N ALA A 251 13.65 21.92 1.67
CA ALA A 251 14.19 23.12 2.31
C ALA A 251 14.81 24.07 1.29
N GLY A 252 15.55 23.54 0.30
CA GLY A 252 16.13 24.35 -0.76
C GLY A 252 15.10 25.02 -1.67
N VAL A 253 13.97 24.38 -1.96
CA VAL A 253 12.85 25.00 -2.70
C VAL A 253 12.26 26.15 -1.90
N TYR A 254 11.92 25.91 -0.63
CA TYR A 254 11.25 26.91 0.20
C TYR A 254 12.18 28.07 0.66
N SER A 255 13.49 27.83 0.78
CA SER A 255 14.50 28.88 1.01
C SER A 255 14.89 29.64 -0.27
N LEU A 256 14.24 29.40 -1.41
CA LEU A 256 14.54 30.04 -2.70
C LEU A 256 16.02 29.90 -3.12
N THR A 257 16.65 28.77 -2.78
CA THR A 257 18.02 28.48 -3.24
C THR A 257 18.04 28.28 -4.76
N PRO A 258 19.21 28.44 -5.44
CA PRO A 258 19.32 28.18 -6.86
C PRO A 258 18.79 26.79 -7.23
N ARG A 259 17.82 26.75 -8.16
CA ARG A 259 17.01 25.56 -8.51
C ARG A 259 17.81 24.30 -8.82
N ALA A 260 19.06 24.45 -9.30
CA ALA A 260 19.95 23.33 -9.60
C ALA A 260 20.20 22.41 -8.39
N ARG A 261 20.30 22.96 -7.17
CA ARG A 261 20.60 22.17 -5.98
C ARG A 261 19.40 21.31 -5.53
N PRO A 262 18.18 21.85 -5.35
CA PRO A 262 17.00 21.04 -5.06
C PRO A 262 16.73 19.98 -6.13
N LEU A 263 16.87 20.31 -7.42
CA LEU A 263 16.67 19.34 -8.51
C LEU A 263 17.61 18.14 -8.40
N LEU A 264 18.90 18.38 -8.10
CA LEU A 264 19.87 17.31 -7.91
C LEU A 264 19.52 16.44 -6.69
N ASP A 265 19.09 17.03 -5.59
CA ASP A 265 18.74 16.27 -4.39
C ASP A 265 17.43 15.48 -4.56
N PHE A 266 16.42 16.04 -5.23
CA PHE A 266 15.25 15.27 -5.63
C PHE A 266 15.63 14.12 -6.56
N SER A 267 16.52 14.32 -7.55
CA SER A 267 16.95 13.22 -8.41
C SER A 267 17.66 12.11 -7.64
N ARG A 268 18.44 12.45 -6.60
CA ARG A 268 19.08 11.47 -5.71
C ARG A 268 18.04 10.72 -4.89
N ALA A 269 17.04 11.41 -4.34
CA ALA A 269 15.96 10.78 -3.61
C ALA A 269 15.18 9.80 -4.50
N ARG A 270 14.81 10.22 -5.72
CA ARG A 270 14.13 9.37 -6.72
C ARG A 270 14.96 8.17 -7.17
N TYR A 271 16.29 8.34 -7.21
CA TYR A 271 17.20 7.24 -7.52
C TYR A 271 17.25 6.24 -6.37
N LEU A 272 17.40 6.70 -5.13
CA LEU A 272 17.53 5.85 -3.94
C LEU A 272 16.22 5.13 -3.57
N GLU A 273 15.06 5.73 -3.81
CA GLU A 273 13.74 5.08 -3.70
C GLU A 273 13.03 5.08 -5.08
N PRO A 274 13.31 4.09 -5.93
CA PRO A 274 12.89 4.09 -7.34
C PRO A 274 11.44 3.61 -7.57
N ARG A 275 10.82 2.98 -6.56
CA ARG A 275 9.51 2.32 -6.71
C ARG A 275 8.36 3.07 -6.09
N ASP A 276 8.61 3.91 -5.10
CA ASP A 276 7.53 4.67 -4.44
C ASP A 276 7.07 5.84 -5.34
N PRO A 277 5.81 5.86 -5.82
CA PRO A 277 5.26 6.97 -6.61
C PRO A 277 5.07 8.25 -5.77
N ARG A 278 5.03 8.14 -4.44
CA ARG A 278 4.82 9.30 -3.55
C ARG A 278 6.02 10.23 -3.52
N VAL A 279 7.23 9.70 -3.73
CA VAL A 279 8.47 10.51 -3.76
C VAL A 279 8.42 11.57 -4.86
N PRO A 280 8.26 11.21 -6.15
CA PRO A 280 8.09 12.21 -7.21
C PRO A 280 6.78 13.00 -7.08
N PHE A 281 5.72 12.44 -6.49
CA PHE A 281 4.46 13.16 -6.33
C PHE A 281 4.59 14.34 -5.35
N GLU A 282 5.23 14.12 -4.21
CA GLU A 282 5.48 15.16 -3.21
C GLU A 282 6.54 16.17 -3.67
N GLU A 283 7.51 15.74 -4.49
CA GLU A 283 8.41 16.68 -5.19
C GLU A 283 7.63 17.63 -6.09
N ALA A 284 6.71 17.10 -6.90
CA ALA A 284 5.92 17.92 -7.82
C ALA A 284 5.15 19.00 -7.05
N LYS A 285 4.53 18.63 -5.92
CA LYS A 285 3.84 19.56 -5.02
C LYS A 285 4.73 20.69 -4.51
N ALA A 286 5.99 20.41 -4.22
CA ALA A 286 6.94 21.43 -3.78
C ALA A 286 7.18 22.52 -4.85
N TRP A 287 7.13 22.14 -6.14
CA TRP A 287 7.36 23.06 -7.24
C TRP A 287 6.16 23.94 -7.60
N LEU A 288 4.94 23.54 -7.26
CA LEU A 288 3.71 24.23 -7.67
C LEU A 288 3.65 25.71 -7.25
N ALA A 289 4.23 26.08 -6.10
CA ALA A 289 4.16 27.44 -5.60
C ALA A 289 5.09 28.43 -6.32
N GLY A 290 6.20 27.97 -6.90
CA GLY A 290 7.27 28.87 -7.40
C GLY A 290 7.85 28.52 -8.77
N ALA A 291 7.62 27.31 -9.27
CA ALA A 291 8.04 26.87 -10.60
C ALA A 291 7.16 25.72 -11.12
N PRO A 292 5.86 25.95 -11.39
CA PRO A 292 4.94 24.90 -11.83
C PRO A 292 5.44 24.00 -12.97
N PRO A 293 6.15 24.50 -14.01
CA PRO A 293 6.67 23.64 -15.08
C PRO A 293 7.66 22.56 -14.60
N LEU A 294 8.33 22.75 -13.44
CA LEU A 294 9.21 21.73 -12.87
C LEU A 294 8.44 20.58 -12.20
N ALA A 295 7.16 20.77 -11.88
CA ALA A 295 6.32 19.72 -11.32
C ALA A 295 6.01 18.62 -12.35
N PHE A 296 5.91 18.97 -13.63
CA PHE A 296 5.46 18.05 -14.67
C PHE A 296 6.36 16.82 -14.81
N GLY A 297 7.68 17.02 -14.89
CA GLY A 297 8.63 15.89 -14.98
C GLY A 297 8.53 14.94 -13.78
N ALA A 298 8.25 15.48 -12.59
CA ALA A 298 8.03 14.67 -11.40
C ALA A 298 6.68 13.93 -11.45
N TRP A 299 5.59 14.57 -11.88
CA TRP A 299 4.29 13.90 -12.07
C TRP A 299 4.32 12.78 -13.13
N VAL A 300 5.00 12.97 -14.24
CA VAL A 300 5.20 11.90 -15.24
C VAL A 300 5.89 10.70 -14.59
N GLU A 301 6.91 10.94 -13.77
CA GLU A 301 7.60 9.89 -13.02
C GLU A 301 6.70 9.23 -11.95
N THR A 302 5.81 9.99 -11.30
CA THR A 302 4.76 9.44 -10.41
C THR A 302 3.88 8.45 -11.16
N LEU A 303 3.32 8.85 -12.31
CA LEU A 303 2.43 8.01 -13.10
C LEU A 303 3.13 6.75 -13.61
N ARG A 304 4.41 6.87 -13.98
CA ARG A 304 5.24 5.72 -14.39
C ARG A 304 5.41 4.70 -13.26
N ARG A 305 5.49 5.14 -12.00
CA ARG A 305 5.66 4.28 -10.82
C ARG A 305 4.36 3.78 -10.20
N ALA A 306 3.24 4.46 -10.45
CA ALA A 306 1.98 4.25 -9.75
C ALA A 306 1.31 2.90 -10.02
N GLY A 307 1.64 2.22 -11.13
CA GLY A 307 1.06 0.92 -11.47
C GLY A 307 -0.47 0.99 -11.50
N PRO A 308 -1.19 0.10 -10.78
CA PRO A 308 -2.66 0.11 -10.73
C PRO A 308 -3.28 1.40 -10.16
N ALA A 309 -2.53 2.17 -9.35
CA ALA A 309 -3.02 3.43 -8.76
C ALA A 309 -2.83 4.64 -9.71
N ARG A 310 -2.37 4.41 -10.96
CA ARG A 310 -2.05 5.48 -11.91
C ARG A 310 -3.23 6.43 -12.15
N GLY A 311 -4.44 5.90 -12.35
CA GLY A 311 -5.63 6.72 -12.53
C GLY A 311 -5.98 7.57 -11.30
N ASP A 312 -5.76 7.07 -10.07
CA ASP A 312 -5.99 7.82 -8.83
C ASP A 312 -5.00 8.99 -8.69
N TYR A 313 -3.72 8.75 -8.98
CA TYR A 313 -2.72 9.82 -8.98
C TYR A 313 -3.02 10.84 -10.07
N PHE A 314 -3.42 10.41 -11.27
CA PHE A 314 -3.73 11.33 -12.35
C PHE A 314 -4.89 12.27 -12.01
N ARG A 315 -5.95 11.78 -11.35
CA ARG A 315 -7.03 12.63 -10.84
C ARG A 315 -6.52 13.70 -9.87
N GLN A 316 -5.65 13.33 -8.92
CA GLN A 316 -5.06 14.29 -8.00
C GLN A 316 -4.15 15.30 -8.70
N ILE A 317 -3.42 14.86 -9.72
CA ILE A 317 -2.56 15.73 -10.54
C ILE A 317 -3.41 16.76 -11.29
N LEU A 318 -4.52 16.36 -11.90
CA LEU A 318 -5.44 17.28 -12.57
C LEU A 318 -6.01 18.32 -11.60
N GLU A 319 -6.42 17.89 -10.40
CA GLU A 319 -6.90 18.80 -9.36
C GLU A 319 -5.84 19.82 -8.92
N GLN A 320 -4.57 19.40 -8.78
CA GLN A 320 -3.46 20.27 -8.39
C GLN A 320 -2.95 21.16 -9.53
N GLY A 321 -3.05 20.69 -10.77
CA GLY A 321 -2.59 21.39 -11.96
C GLY A 321 -3.56 22.45 -12.50
N ARG A 322 -4.83 22.41 -12.05
CA ARG A 322 -5.88 23.30 -12.56
C ARG A 322 -5.57 24.76 -12.30
N GLY A 323 -5.70 25.58 -13.32
CA GLY A 323 -5.46 27.03 -13.29
C GLY A 323 -3.98 27.41 -13.25
N LEU A 324 -3.05 26.47 -13.42
CA LEU A 324 -1.61 26.75 -13.46
C LEU A 324 -1.14 26.96 -14.92
N PRO A 325 -0.67 28.17 -15.28
CA PRO A 325 -0.23 28.46 -16.64
C PRO A 325 0.91 27.54 -17.09
N GLY A 326 0.81 27.00 -18.31
CA GLY A 326 1.79 26.10 -18.92
C GLY A 326 1.71 24.65 -18.44
N VAL A 327 1.10 24.37 -17.29
CA VAL A 327 0.92 23.00 -16.78
C VAL A 327 -0.28 22.31 -17.44
N GLU A 328 -1.36 23.05 -17.68
CA GLU A 328 -2.57 22.49 -18.30
C GLU A 328 -2.31 21.91 -19.70
N GLU A 329 -1.53 22.61 -20.52
CA GLU A 329 -1.16 22.15 -21.87
C GLU A 329 -0.32 20.87 -21.83
N GLU A 330 0.62 20.78 -20.89
CA GLU A 330 1.46 19.59 -20.72
C GLU A 330 0.65 18.40 -20.19
N LEU A 331 -0.24 18.62 -19.21
CA LEU A 331 -1.15 17.60 -18.70
C LEU A 331 -2.13 17.12 -19.77
N PHE A 332 -2.59 18.03 -20.61
CA PHE A 332 -3.40 17.70 -21.78
C PHE A 332 -2.62 16.82 -22.75
N SER A 333 -1.43 17.25 -23.18
CA SER A 333 -0.58 16.47 -24.09
C SER A 333 -0.27 15.08 -23.52
N LEU A 334 -0.06 14.98 -22.21
CA LEU A 334 0.14 13.71 -21.53
C LEU A 334 -1.10 12.82 -21.58
N ALA A 335 -2.28 13.39 -21.33
CA ALA A 335 -3.55 12.69 -21.38
C ALA A 335 -3.86 12.18 -22.79
N PHE A 336 -3.69 13.03 -23.81
CA PHE A 336 -4.03 12.69 -25.19
C PHE A 336 -3.23 11.51 -25.74
N ASN A 337 -1.96 11.39 -25.34
CA ASN A 337 -1.08 10.28 -25.74
C ASN A 337 -1.38 8.96 -25.00
N ASP A 338 -2.29 8.95 -24.02
CA ASP A 338 -2.64 7.77 -23.24
C ASP A 338 -4.16 7.64 -23.04
N ARG A 339 -4.77 6.62 -23.67
CA ARG A 339 -6.23 6.44 -23.69
C ARG A 339 -6.85 6.33 -22.30
N GLU A 340 -6.14 5.75 -21.32
CA GLU A 340 -6.64 5.67 -19.94
C GLU A 340 -6.70 7.06 -19.30
N LEU A 341 -5.63 7.85 -19.47
CA LEU A 341 -5.55 9.19 -18.92
C LEU A 341 -6.49 10.16 -19.63
N LEU A 342 -6.64 10.05 -20.95
CA LEU A 342 -7.57 10.87 -21.74
C LEU A 342 -9.00 10.78 -21.19
N VAL A 343 -9.49 9.58 -20.93
CA VAL A 343 -10.86 9.39 -20.42
C VAL A 343 -11.03 10.00 -19.02
N ILE A 344 -10.01 9.88 -18.17
CA ILE A 344 -10.00 10.53 -16.84
C ILE A 344 -9.99 12.06 -16.98
N PHE A 345 -9.20 12.60 -17.90
CA PHE A 345 -9.14 14.03 -18.20
C PHE A 345 -10.51 14.54 -18.66
N MET A 346 -11.11 13.90 -19.66
CA MET A 346 -12.43 14.26 -20.22
C MET A 346 -13.54 14.23 -19.15
N ALA A 347 -13.45 13.32 -18.18
CA ALA A 347 -14.40 13.27 -17.07
C ALA A 347 -14.33 14.51 -16.16
N GLN A 348 -13.18 15.19 -16.05
CA GLN A 348 -12.99 16.39 -15.23
C GLN A 348 -13.00 17.70 -16.03
N ALA A 349 -12.82 17.62 -17.35
CA ALA A 349 -12.82 18.75 -18.27
C ALA A 349 -14.12 19.58 -18.20
N SER A 350 -13.99 20.88 -18.45
CA SER A 350 -15.10 21.79 -18.77
C SER A 350 -15.80 21.37 -20.07
N ARG A 351 -16.94 22.01 -20.40
CA ARG A 351 -17.68 21.69 -21.62
C ARG A 351 -16.87 22.02 -22.87
N GLU A 352 -16.18 23.16 -22.84
CA GLU A 352 -15.35 23.66 -23.93
C GLU A 352 -14.14 22.75 -24.17
N GLU A 353 -13.41 22.41 -23.10
CA GLU A 353 -12.27 21.47 -23.15
C GLU A 353 -12.74 20.10 -23.64
N PHE A 354 -13.83 19.56 -23.07
CA PHE A 354 -14.37 18.27 -23.48
C PHE A 354 -14.69 18.24 -24.98
N ARG A 355 -15.32 19.29 -25.53
CA ARG A 355 -15.66 19.36 -26.95
C ARG A 355 -14.40 19.37 -27.82
N GLN A 356 -13.43 20.23 -27.48
CA GLN A 356 -12.17 20.29 -28.22
C GLN A 356 -11.45 18.94 -28.24
N GLU A 357 -11.45 18.22 -27.11
CA GLU A 357 -10.79 16.92 -27.03
C GLU A 357 -11.54 15.80 -27.71
N LEU A 358 -12.86 15.85 -27.68
CA LEU A 358 -13.68 14.93 -28.45
C LEU A 358 -13.45 15.13 -29.96
N ASP A 359 -13.37 16.37 -30.44
CA ASP A 359 -13.13 16.66 -31.86
C ASP A 359 -11.76 16.11 -32.32
N LYS A 360 -10.71 16.31 -31.52
CA LYS A 360 -9.37 15.75 -31.80
C LYS A 360 -9.38 14.22 -31.78
N LEU A 361 -10.06 13.61 -30.79
CA LEU A 361 -10.17 12.16 -30.67
C LEU A 361 -10.88 11.54 -31.88
N LEU A 362 -12.00 12.13 -32.31
CA LEU A 362 -12.76 11.66 -33.47
C LEU A 362 -12.01 11.89 -34.80
N LEU A 363 -11.14 12.90 -34.87
CA LEU A 363 -10.28 13.12 -36.03
C LEU A 363 -9.19 12.05 -36.14
N GLU A 364 -8.61 11.62 -35.01
CA GLU A 364 -7.54 10.59 -34.98
C GLU A 364 -8.10 9.16 -35.07
N ASP A 365 -9.20 8.88 -34.38
CA ASP A 365 -9.84 7.57 -34.29
C ASP A 365 -11.36 7.70 -34.47
N PRO A 366 -11.84 7.84 -35.74
CA PRO A 366 -13.26 8.04 -36.03
C PRO A 366 -14.17 6.93 -35.51
N GLU A 367 -13.65 5.70 -35.39
CA GLU A 367 -14.41 4.54 -34.91
C GLU A 367 -14.33 4.34 -33.38
N LEU A 368 -13.55 5.17 -32.67
CA LEU A 368 -13.21 5.01 -31.25
C LEU A 368 -12.69 3.59 -30.93
N SER A 369 -11.98 2.99 -31.89
CA SER A 369 -11.50 1.62 -31.85
C SER A 369 -10.36 1.41 -30.85
N SER A 370 -9.63 2.48 -30.53
CA SER A 370 -8.54 2.51 -29.54
C SER A 370 -9.03 2.42 -28.10
N LEU A 371 -10.32 2.64 -27.86
CA LEU A 371 -10.94 2.65 -26.53
C LEU A 371 -11.57 1.29 -26.20
N THR A 372 -11.41 0.85 -24.95
CA THR A 372 -12.17 -0.30 -24.44
C THR A 372 -13.66 -0.02 -24.40
N ARG A 373 -14.50 -1.05 -24.26
CA ARG A 373 -15.96 -0.89 -24.16
C ARG A 373 -16.35 0.01 -22.99
N GLU A 374 -15.67 -0.14 -21.85
CA GLU A 374 -15.87 0.64 -20.64
C GLU A 374 -15.44 2.10 -20.84
N GLN A 375 -14.30 2.34 -21.49
CA GLN A 375 -13.80 3.68 -21.81
C GLN A 375 -14.74 4.40 -22.79
N ARG A 376 -15.19 3.73 -23.86
CA ARG A 376 -16.18 4.28 -24.79
C ARG A 376 -17.47 4.68 -24.08
N LYS A 377 -17.97 3.81 -23.20
CA LYS A 377 -19.15 4.13 -22.38
C LYS A 377 -18.95 5.41 -21.57
N GLN A 378 -17.77 5.58 -20.94
CA GLN A 378 -17.46 6.80 -20.19
C GLN A 378 -17.41 8.03 -21.10
N VAL A 379 -16.77 7.94 -22.27
CA VAL A 379 -16.73 9.05 -23.24
C VAL A 379 -18.13 9.43 -23.72
N PHE A 380 -18.98 8.47 -24.10
CA PHE A 380 -20.35 8.76 -24.53
C PHE A 380 -21.23 9.34 -23.43
N ASP A 381 -21.09 8.86 -22.19
CA ASP A 381 -21.79 9.45 -21.04
C ASP A 381 -21.39 10.92 -20.84
N GLN A 382 -20.08 11.21 -20.91
CA GLN A 382 -19.60 12.59 -20.83
C GLN A 382 -20.05 13.44 -22.04
N TRP A 383 -20.11 12.86 -23.25
CA TRP A 383 -20.61 13.55 -24.44
C TRP A 383 -22.06 13.97 -24.25
N GLY A 384 -22.94 13.07 -23.78
CA GLY A 384 -24.34 13.42 -23.55
C GLY A 384 -24.56 14.47 -22.45
N ARG A 385 -23.64 14.58 -21.48
CA ARG A 385 -23.73 15.52 -20.34
C ARG A 385 -23.09 16.89 -20.59
N LYS A 386 -21.96 16.90 -21.30
CA LYS A 386 -21.09 18.07 -21.46
C LYS A 386 -20.94 18.53 -22.91
N GLY A 387 -20.98 17.59 -23.85
CA GLY A 387 -20.78 17.84 -25.27
C GLY A 387 -22.06 18.26 -25.99
N ASP A 388 -21.99 18.29 -27.32
CA ASP A 388 -23.14 18.60 -28.16
C ASP A 388 -23.99 17.34 -28.37
N GLY A 389 -25.18 17.33 -27.77
CA GLY A 389 -26.12 16.23 -27.89
C GLY A 389 -26.68 16.02 -29.30
N GLY A 390 -26.71 17.06 -30.14
CA GLY A 390 -27.10 16.92 -31.55
C GLY A 390 -26.06 16.15 -32.35
N LEU A 391 -24.77 16.47 -32.13
CA LEU A 391 -23.67 15.73 -32.77
C LEU A 391 -23.61 14.26 -32.29
N LEU A 392 -23.97 13.99 -31.03
CA LEU A 392 -24.05 12.61 -30.54
C LEU A 392 -25.14 11.81 -31.28
N GLU A 393 -26.32 12.40 -31.48
CA GLU A 393 -27.42 11.76 -32.21
C GLU A 393 -27.08 11.53 -33.69
N GLU A 394 -26.42 12.49 -34.32
CA GLU A 394 -25.91 12.37 -35.70
C GLU A 394 -24.86 11.25 -35.80
N ALA A 395 -23.88 11.24 -34.90
CA ALA A 395 -22.86 10.20 -34.84
C ALA A 395 -23.46 8.80 -34.63
N LEU A 396 -24.49 8.67 -33.78
CA LEU A 396 -25.18 7.38 -33.57
C LEU A 396 -26.01 6.94 -34.78
N SER A 397 -26.45 7.88 -35.61
CA SER A 397 -27.14 7.58 -36.87
C SER A 397 -26.16 7.03 -37.91
N HIS A 398 -24.92 7.54 -37.94
CA HIS A 398 -23.85 7.05 -38.80
C HIS A 398 -23.20 5.76 -38.28
N HIS A 399 -23.14 5.56 -36.96
CA HIS A 399 -22.57 4.38 -36.32
C HIS A 399 -23.58 3.67 -35.39
N PRO A 400 -24.60 2.96 -35.92
CA PRO A 400 -25.64 2.33 -35.11
C PRO A 400 -25.13 1.33 -34.07
N GLY A 401 -23.97 0.72 -34.31
CA GLY A 401 -23.33 -0.22 -33.40
C GLY A 401 -22.85 0.41 -32.09
N TRP A 402 -22.68 1.73 -32.03
CA TRP A 402 -22.27 2.43 -30.81
C TRP A 402 -23.38 2.55 -29.77
N LEU A 403 -24.64 2.37 -30.18
CA LEU A 403 -25.80 2.52 -29.30
C LEU A 403 -25.70 1.65 -28.04
N GLU A 404 -25.15 0.43 -28.16
CA GLU A 404 -24.98 -0.48 -27.03
C GLU A 404 -24.09 0.11 -25.90
N THR A 405 -23.12 0.95 -26.26
CA THR A 405 -22.24 1.65 -25.31
C THR A 405 -22.68 3.08 -25.02
N ALA A 406 -23.39 3.72 -25.95
CA ALA A 406 -23.70 5.15 -25.91
C ALA A 406 -25.11 5.48 -25.39
N TRP A 407 -25.99 4.48 -25.27
CA TRP A 407 -27.41 4.70 -24.93
C TRP A 407 -27.61 5.55 -23.68
N PHE A 408 -26.72 5.49 -22.70
CA PHE A 408 -26.84 6.27 -21.46
C PHE A 408 -26.57 7.76 -21.70
N GLY A 409 -25.56 8.08 -22.51
CA GLY A 409 -25.33 9.45 -22.98
C GLY A 409 -26.50 9.97 -23.81
N LEU A 410 -27.03 9.15 -24.72
CA LEU A 410 -28.21 9.51 -25.52
C LEU A 410 -29.46 9.75 -24.65
N ALA A 411 -29.70 8.89 -23.66
CA ALA A 411 -30.80 9.06 -22.72
C ALA A 411 -30.66 10.34 -21.90
N ALA A 412 -29.44 10.70 -21.49
CA ALA A 412 -29.17 11.98 -20.82
C ALA A 412 -29.47 13.20 -21.74
N VAL A 413 -29.12 13.14 -23.03
CA VAL A 413 -29.48 14.18 -24.01
C VAL A 413 -30.99 14.32 -24.14
N GLN A 414 -31.71 13.20 -24.27
CA GLN A 414 -33.17 13.20 -24.37
C GLN A 414 -33.82 13.78 -23.12
N ALA A 415 -33.35 13.40 -21.93
CA ALA A 415 -33.84 13.93 -20.66
C ALA A 415 -33.59 15.44 -20.53
N GLN A 416 -32.42 15.94 -20.91
CA GLN A 416 -32.11 17.38 -20.91
C GLN A 416 -33.04 18.19 -21.82
N ARG A 417 -33.53 17.59 -22.91
CA ARG A 417 -34.51 18.20 -23.84
C ARG A 417 -35.97 17.97 -23.41
N GLY A 418 -36.22 17.41 -22.22
CA GLY A 418 -37.57 17.13 -21.70
C GLY A 418 -38.18 15.80 -22.20
N GLY A 419 -37.46 15.03 -23.01
CA GLY A 419 -37.85 13.72 -23.53
C GLY A 419 -37.65 12.58 -22.53
N PHE A 420 -38.15 12.73 -21.30
CA PHE A 420 -37.93 11.76 -20.21
C PHE A 420 -38.47 10.35 -20.50
N ALA A 421 -39.58 10.24 -21.23
CA ALA A 421 -40.15 8.95 -21.61
C ALA A 421 -39.19 8.16 -22.53
N ALA A 422 -38.59 8.83 -23.51
CA ALA A 422 -37.62 8.21 -24.41
C ALA A 422 -36.35 7.78 -23.66
N ALA A 423 -35.86 8.62 -22.74
CA ALA A 423 -34.72 8.31 -21.88
C ALA A 423 -34.97 7.07 -21.01
N CYS A 424 -36.15 6.97 -20.39
CA CYS A 424 -36.55 5.81 -19.59
C CYS A 424 -36.67 4.53 -20.45
N ASN A 425 -37.21 4.62 -21.66
CA ASN A 425 -37.32 3.49 -22.58
C ASN A 425 -35.94 2.96 -23.01
N LEU A 426 -34.97 3.86 -23.24
CA LEU A 426 -33.58 3.47 -23.51
C LEU A 426 -32.97 2.74 -22.30
N ALA A 427 -33.18 3.27 -21.09
CA ALA A 427 -32.68 2.64 -19.87
C ALA A 427 -33.29 1.25 -19.65
N GLU A 428 -34.60 1.08 -19.84
CA GLU A 428 -35.26 -0.22 -19.70
C GLU A 428 -34.75 -1.25 -20.71
N ARG A 429 -34.45 -0.81 -21.94
CA ARG A 429 -33.98 -1.68 -23.02
C ARG A 429 -32.54 -2.17 -22.83
N PHE A 430 -31.64 -1.28 -22.38
CA PHE A 430 -30.19 -1.56 -22.40
C PHE A 430 -29.57 -1.73 -21.00
N SER A 431 -30.26 -1.38 -19.92
CA SER A 431 -29.74 -1.62 -18.57
C SER A 431 -29.72 -3.10 -18.22
N ALA A 432 -28.70 -3.52 -17.46
CA ALA A 432 -28.67 -4.86 -16.89
C ALA A 432 -29.75 -4.98 -15.81
N ARG A 433 -30.54 -6.06 -15.83
CA ARG A 433 -31.53 -6.30 -14.78
C ARG A 433 -30.83 -6.75 -13.49
N PRO A 434 -31.08 -6.11 -12.34
CA PRO A 434 -30.45 -6.51 -11.10
C PRO A 434 -30.97 -7.87 -10.62
N VAL A 435 -30.12 -8.61 -9.90
CA VAL A 435 -30.55 -9.81 -9.17
C VAL A 435 -31.33 -9.36 -7.95
N LEU A 436 -32.61 -9.73 -7.89
CA LEU A 436 -33.48 -9.37 -6.78
C LEU A 436 -33.42 -10.42 -5.65
N PRO A 437 -33.57 -10.01 -4.37
CA PRO A 437 -33.59 -10.96 -3.25
C PRO A 437 -34.71 -12.00 -3.37
N GLN A 438 -34.46 -13.21 -2.89
CA GLN A 438 -35.52 -14.23 -2.77
C GLN A 438 -36.35 -13.98 -1.51
N LEU A 439 -37.66 -13.93 -1.66
CA LEU A 439 -38.59 -13.77 -0.54
C LEU A 439 -38.75 -15.11 0.20
N LYS A 440 -38.42 -15.14 1.49
CA LYS A 440 -38.77 -16.26 2.39
C LYS A 440 -40.13 -15.98 3.02
N ALA A 441 -41.01 -17.00 3.01
CA ALA A 441 -42.34 -17.14 3.66
C ALA A 441 -43.27 -15.90 3.76
N GLN A 442 -44.57 -16.11 3.60
CA GLN A 442 -45.58 -15.05 3.66
C GLN A 442 -45.73 -14.48 5.09
N SER A 443 -45.01 -13.39 5.40
CA SER A 443 -45.30 -12.54 6.56
C SER A 443 -46.42 -11.54 6.25
N SER A 444 -47.20 -11.20 7.27
CA SER A 444 -48.24 -10.17 7.14
C SER A 444 -47.64 -8.76 7.02
N GLU A 445 -48.35 -7.83 6.38
CA GLU A 445 -47.86 -6.46 6.20
C GLU A 445 -47.52 -5.77 7.53
N ASP A 446 -48.37 -5.94 8.55
CA ASP A 446 -48.17 -5.33 9.87
C ASP A 446 -46.98 -5.90 10.62
N GLU A 447 -46.62 -7.16 10.36
CA GLU A 447 -45.39 -7.74 10.89
C GLU A 447 -44.16 -7.13 10.22
N LEU A 448 -44.17 -7.00 8.88
CA LEU A 448 -43.07 -6.39 8.12
C LEU A 448 -42.88 -4.92 8.48
N ARG A 449 -43.97 -4.16 8.65
CA ARG A 449 -43.91 -2.75 9.10
C ARG A 449 -43.31 -2.62 10.50
N ARG A 450 -43.72 -3.48 11.44
CA ARG A 450 -43.16 -3.47 12.80
C ARG A 450 -41.68 -3.81 12.82
N ARG A 451 -41.26 -4.81 12.03
CA ARG A 451 -39.84 -5.16 11.90
C ARG A 451 -39.02 -4.03 11.28
N LEU A 452 -39.53 -3.39 10.23
CA LEU A 452 -38.85 -2.26 9.59
C LEU A 452 -38.78 -1.03 10.52
N TYR A 453 -39.74 -0.85 11.42
CA TYR A 453 -39.67 0.17 12.47
C TYR A 453 -38.58 -0.14 13.51
N GLN A 454 -38.40 -1.42 13.86
CA GLN A 454 -37.38 -1.86 14.82
C GLN A 454 -35.97 -1.91 14.21
N ALA A 455 -35.87 -2.23 12.92
CA ALA A 455 -34.62 -2.31 12.17
C ALA A 455 -34.79 -1.64 10.79
N PRO A 456 -34.64 -0.31 10.71
CA PRO A 456 -34.79 0.45 9.46
C PRO A 456 -33.81 0.04 8.36
N ASP A 457 -32.63 -0.46 8.70
CA ASP A 457 -31.61 -0.85 7.70
C ASP A 457 -31.78 -2.31 7.23
N ASP A 458 -32.86 -3.00 7.64
CA ASP A 458 -33.20 -4.32 7.12
C ASP A 458 -33.83 -4.21 5.72
N PHE A 459 -32.96 -4.12 4.72
CA PHE A 459 -33.33 -4.03 3.31
C PHE A 459 -34.04 -5.28 2.76
N ALA A 460 -33.89 -6.44 3.40
CA ALA A 460 -34.63 -7.65 3.01
C ALA A 460 -36.11 -7.52 3.40
N VAL A 461 -36.39 -7.00 4.60
CA VAL A 461 -37.75 -6.69 5.06
C VAL A 461 -38.37 -5.56 4.24
N ALA A 462 -37.60 -4.51 3.92
CA ALA A 462 -38.07 -3.42 3.05
C ALA A 462 -38.48 -3.92 1.65
N TYR A 463 -37.68 -4.81 1.06
CA TYR A 463 -37.99 -5.43 -0.23
C TYR A 463 -39.24 -6.33 -0.17
N ALA A 464 -39.39 -7.12 0.90
CA ALA A 464 -40.57 -7.96 1.10
C ALA A 464 -41.86 -7.13 1.25
N LEU A 465 -41.79 -6.01 1.98
CA LEU A 465 -42.91 -5.09 2.13
C LEU A 465 -43.31 -4.44 0.80
N TYR A 466 -42.32 -4.01 0.02
CA TYR A 466 -42.54 -3.51 -1.33
C TYR A 466 -43.24 -4.54 -2.23
N GLU A 467 -42.73 -5.78 -2.29
CA GLU A 467 -43.31 -6.83 -3.12
C GLU A 467 -44.74 -7.19 -2.71
N LEU A 468 -45.04 -7.22 -1.41
CA LEU A 468 -46.39 -7.45 -0.90
C LEU A 468 -47.37 -6.38 -1.38
N ARG A 469 -46.98 -5.10 -1.31
CA ARG A 469 -47.81 -3.96 -1.74
C ARG A 469 -47.99 -3.92 -3.25
N ARG A 470 -46.92 -4.20 -4.00
CA ARG A 470 -46.95 -4.29 -5.47
C ARG A 470 -47.90 -5.39 -5.93
N ARG A 471 -47.84 -6.58 -5.34
CA ARG A 471 -48.73 -7.72 -5.67
C ARG A 471 -50.19 -7.44 -5.33
N ALA A 472 -50.44 -6.64 -4.29
CA ALA A 472 -51.78 -6.20 -3.92
C ALA A 472 -52.33 -5.06 -4.80
N GLY A 473 -51.60 -4.64 -5.85
CA GLY A 473 -52.01 -3.53 -6.72
C GLY A 473 -51.94 -2.15 -6.07
N ARG A 474 -51.35 -2.03 -4.88
CA ARG A 474 -51.22 -0.76 -4.12
C ARG A 474 -49.95 -0.03 -4.54
N THR A 475 -49.95 0.48 -5.76
CA THR A 475 -48.80 1.12 -6.42
C THR A 475 -48.28 2.34 -5.65
N GLU A 476 -49.16 3.19 -5.10
CA GLU A 476 -48.75 4.37 -4.32
C GLU A 476 -48.06 3.98 -3.01
N ASP A 477 -48.59 2.98 -2.30
CA ASP A 477 -48.00 2.49 -1.05
C ASP A 477 -46.65 1.82 -1.30
N ALA A 478 -46.49 1.17 -2.46
CA ALA A 478 -45.24 0.59 -2.91
C ALA A 478 -44.20 1.68 -3.27
N LEU A 479 -44.60 2.74 -3.98
CA LEU A 479 -43.74 3.89 -4.26
C LEU A 479 -43.31 4.62 -2.99
N SER A 480 -44.24 4.85 -2.06
CA SER A 480 -43.95 5.46 -0.76
C SER A 480 -42.94 4.64 0.04
N ALA A 481 -43.08 3.31 0.04
CA ALA A 481 -42.11 2.41 0.67
C ALA A 481 -40.73 2.48 0.01
N LEU A 482 -40.69 2.53 -1.32
CA LEU A 482 -39.43 2.67 -2.06
C LEU A 482 -38.75 4.01 -1.74
N GLY A 483 -39.46 5.14 -1.78
CA GLY A 483 -38.90 6.45 -1.46
C GLY A 483 -38.33 6.55 -0.03
N GLN A 484 -38.99 5.91 0.94
CA GLN A 484 -38.48 5.79 2.31
C GLN A 484 -37.23 4.92 2.42
N THR A 485 -37.03 3.98 1.50
CA THR A 485 -35.91 3.04 1.50
C THR A 485 -34.73 3.62 0.71
N THR A 486 -34.98 4.27 -0.43
CA THR A 486 -33.97 4.89 -1.31
C THR A 486 -33.36 6.16 -0.73
N SER A 487 -33.99 6.76 0.28
CA SER A 487 -33.44 7.88 1.06
C SER A 487 -32.49 7.44 2.19
N ARG A 488 -32.35 6.14 2.47
CA ARG A 488 -31.48 5.62 3.54
C ARG A 488 -30.04 5.46 3.07
N VAL A 489 -29.10 5.73 3.98
CA VAL A 489 -27.68 5.51 3.75
C VAL A 489 -27.40 4.01 3.59
N GLY A 490 -26.63 3.63 2.57
CA GLY A 490 -26.31 2.22 2.32
C GLY A 490 -27.41 1.43 1.59
N CYS A 491 -28.43 2.10 1.05
CA CYS A 491 -29.48 1.45 0.26
C CYS A 491 -28.90 0.65 -0.92
N PRO A 492 -29.27 -0.64 -1.09
CA PRO A 492 -28.88 -1.40 -2.27
C PRO A 492 -29.39 -0.78 -3.57
N ARG A 493 -28.53 -0.70 -4.59
CA ARG A 493 -28.83 -0.05 -5.88
C ARG A 493 -30.09 -0.57 -6.57
N TYR A 494 -30.45 -1.84 -6.40
CA TYR A 494 -31.63 -2.42 -7.03
C TYR A 494 -32.94 -1.73 -6.61
N PHE A 495 -33.01 -1.06 -5.45
CA PHE A 495 -34.20 -0.30 -5.07
C PHE A 495 -34.46 0.90 -5.99
N HIS A 496 -33.41 1.57 -6.47
CA HIS A 496 -33.55 2.64 -7.45
C HIS A 496 -34.05 2.11 -8.80
N TYR A 497 -33.65 0.90 -9.20
CA TYR A 497 -34.20 0.21 -10.38
C TYR A 497 -35.71 -0.09 -10.20
N LEU A 498 -36.12 -0.58 -9.03
CA LEU A 498 -37.54 -0.84 -8.74
C LEU A 498 -38.37 0.44 -8.73
N GLU A 499 -37.83 1.52 -8.16
CA GLU A 499 -38.46 2.84 -8.13
C GLU A 499 -38.62 3.39 -9.54
N ALA A 500 -37.58 3.32 -10.37
CA ALA A 500 -37.60 3.78 -11.74
C ALA A 500 -38.68 3.08 -12.57
N ASN A 501 -38.73 1.74 -12.51
CA ASN A 501 -39.74 0.96 -13.25
C ASN A 501 -41.17 1.26 -12.78
N LEU A 502 -41.40 1.37 -11.48
CA LEU A 502 -42.74 1.62 -10.96
C LEU A 502 -43.22 3.04 -11.28
N ARG A 503 -42.31 4.02 -11.32
CA ARG A 503 -42.61 5.40 -11.75
C ARG A 503 -42.85 5.48 -13.26
N SER A 504 -42.09 4.74 -14.09
CA SER A 504 -42.33 4.62 -15.53
C SER A 504 -43.73 4.06 -15.83
N GLN A 505 -44.18 3.05 -15.07
CA GLN A 505 -45.54 2.49 -15.22
C GLN A 505 -46.66 3.48 -14.91
N LYS A 506 -46.37 4.49 -14.08
CA LYS A 506 -47.30 5.58 -13.76
C LYS A 506 -47.15 6.80 -14.69
N GLU A 507 -46.32 6.70 -15.72
CA GLU A 507 -46.00 7.79 -16.63
C GLU A 507 -45.40 9.02 -15.92
N ASN A 508 -44.87 8.85 -14.70
CA ASN A 508 -44.12 9.90 -14.01
C ASN A 508 -42.66 9.87 -14.48
N TRP A 509 -42.48 10.24 -15.74
CA TRP A 509 -41.21 10.13 -16.47
C TRP A 509 -40.05 10.92 -15.85
N PRO A 510 -40.20 12.17 -15.37
CA PRO A 510 -39.10 12.92 -14.77
C PRO A 510 -38.54 12.23 -13.53
N ASP A 511 -39.40 11.80 -12.62
CA ASP A 511 -38.96 11.11 -11.40
C ASP A 511 -38.45 9.69 -11.69
N ALA A 512 -39.01 9.02 -12.71
CA ALA A 512 -38.51 7.73 -13.18
C ALA A 512 -37.08 7.84 -13.69
N TRP A 513 -36.78 8.89 -14.48
CA TRP A 513 -35.43 9.16 -14.97
C TRP A 513 -34.46 9.46 -13.82
N ALA A 514 -34.86 10.28 -12.84
CA ALA A 514 -34.03 10.56 -11.67
C ALA A 514 -33.68 9.29 -10.86
N ALA A 515 -34.61 8.34 -10.78
CA ALA A 515 -34.35 7.03 -10.17
C ALA A 515 -33.42 6.15 -11.04
N TRP A 516 -33.57 6.18 -12.37
CA TRP A 516 -32.65 5.52 -13.30
C TRP A 516 -31.23 6.07 -13.18
N GLU A 517 -31.04 7.38 -13.09
CA GLU A 517 -29.72 7.99 -12.91
C GLU A 517 -29.04 7.51 -11.62
N ARG A 518 -29.77 7.40 -10.51
CA ARG A 518 -29.23 6.86 -9.25
C ARG A 518 -28.91 5.37 -9.33
N TYR A 519 -29.71 4.60 -10.08
CA TYR A 519 -29.41 3.19 -10.31
C TYR A 519 -28.14 3.01 -11.15
N LEU A 520 -27.94 3.86 -12.17
CA LEU A 520 -26.89 3.75 -13.17
C LEU A 520 -25.59 4.50 -12.81
N ALA A 521 -25.64 5.43 -11.85
CA ALA A 521 -24.47 6.15 -11.34
C ALA A 521 -23.37 5.17 -10.89
N PRO A 522 -22.09 5.38 -11.28
CA PRO A 522 -21.00 4.44 -10.98
C PRO A 522 -20.88 4.10 -9.49
#